data_AF-A0A9R1BFI8-F1
#
_entry.id   AF-A0A9R1BFI8-F1
#
_cell.length_a   1.000
_cell.length_b   1.000
_cell.length_c   1.000
_cell.angle_alpha   90.00
_cell.angle_beta   90.00
_cell.angle_gamma   90.00
#
_symmetry.space_group_name_H-M   'P 1'
#
loop_
_entity.id
_entity.type
_entity.pdbx_description
1 polymer ?
#
loop_
_entity_poly.entity_id
_entity_poly.type
_entity_poly.pdbx_seq_one_letter_code
_entity_poly.pdbx_strand_id
1 'polypeptide(L)'
;MRIMRNIVFSPFYKVLMADFFMADQLTSQIPLLRHMEFAACYFMAGSFRANPYETCTTSQQYKHLAYVISFLPYYWRAMQCLRRYIEEHDINQLANAGKYVSAMVAAAVRFKYNVTPTPFWMSMVLISSSGATVYQLYWDFVKDWGFFTPKSRNLWLRDDLILKNKFTYYLSMMLNLVLRLAWAQSVMKIRINKNETRLLDFSLASLEIIRRGHWNFYRYLELV
;
A
#
# COMPACT_ATOMS: atom_id res chain seq x y z
N MET A 1 6.57 21.60 -0.14
CA MET A 1 5.39 21.68 -1.04
C MET A 1 5.66 21.22 -2.48
N ARG A 2 6.86 21.43 -3.05
CA ARG A 2 7.18 21.01 -4.45
C ARG A 2 6.99 19.51 -4.74
N ILE A 3 7.43 18.63 -3.84
CA ILE A 3 7.33 17.16 -3.97
C ILE A 3 5.87 16.71 -4.04
N MET A 4 5.02 17.15 -3.11
CA MET A 4 3.59 16.77 -3.10
C MET A 4 2.87 17.21 -4.38
N ARG A 5 3.17 18.42 -4.88
CA ARG A 5 2.63 18.89 -6.16
C ARG A 5 3.07 17.97 -7.31
N ASN A 6 4.34 17.60 -7.38
CA ASN A 6 4.85 16.71 -8.41
C ASN A 6 4.23 15.30 -8.34
N ILE A 7 3.89 14.80 -7.15
CA ILE A 7 3.18 13.53 -6.97
C ILE A 7 1.75 13.63 -7.52
N VAL A 8 1.01 14.68 -7.13
CA VAL A 8 -0.38 14.91 -7.57
C VAL A 8 -0.45 15.06 -9.09
N PHE A 9 0.49 15.79 -9.68
CA PHE A 9 0.59 16.01 -11.12
C PHE A 9 1.64 15.12 -11.78
N SER A 10 1.86 13.92 -11.22
CA SER A 10 2.84 12.94 -11.75
C SER A 10 2.73 12.60 -13.24
N PRO A 11 1.57 12.69 -13.92
CA PRO A 11 1.53 12.50 -15.37
C PRO A 11 2.24 13.61 -16.17
N PHE A 12 2.38 14.81 -15.59
CA PHE A 12 2.82 16.02 -16.27
C PHE A 12 4.24 16.47 -15.89
N TYR A 13 4.85 15.87 -14.86
CA TYR A 13 6.18 16.22 -14.39
C TYR A 13 7.13 15.02 -14.46
N LYS A 14 8.42 15.30 -14.71
CA LYS A 14 9.47 14.29 -14.62
C LYS A 14 9.54 13.74 -13.20
N VAL A 15 9.54 12.42 -13.07
CA VAL A 15 9.52 11.73 -11.77
C VAL A 15 10.95 11.63 -11.23
N LEU A 16 11.25 12.45 -10.22
CA LEU A 16 12.52 12.37 -9.50
C LEU A 16 12.50 11.22 -8.47
N MET A 17 13.68 10.73 -8.07
CA MET A 17 13.78 9.66 -7.08
C MET A 17 13.09 10.01 -5.75
N ALA A 18 13.19 11.28 -5.31
CA ALA A 18 12.51 11.78 -4.12
C ALA A 18 10.98 11.73 -4.25
N ASP A 19 10.42 12.06 -5.42
CA ASP A 19 8.98 12.02 -5.69
C ASP A 19 8.47 10.57 -5.72
N PHE A 20 9.27 9.65 -6.29
CA PHE A 20 8.99 8.21 -6.32
C PHE A 20 8.99 7.60 -4.90
N PHE A 21 9.99 7.96 -4.10
CA PHE A 21 10.13 7.50 -2.72
C PHE A 21 8.98 7.99 -1.83
N MET A 22 8.68 9.29 -1.89
CA MET A 22 7.64 9.91 -1.07
C MET A 22 6.25 9.38 -1.41
N ALA A 23 5.94 9.18 -2.69
CA ALA A 23 4.69 8.56 -3.08
C ALA A 23 4.55 7.13 -2.55
N ASP A 24 5.65 6.36 -2.50
CA ASP A 24 5.63 4.99 -1.99
C ASP A 24 5.34 4.97 -0.47
N GLN A 25 5.82 5.97 0.26
CA GLN A 25 5.46 6.17 1.67
C GLN A 25 3.98 6.51 1.86
N LEU A 26 3.41 7.36 0.99
CA LEU A 26 1.99 7.70 1.06
C LEU A 26 1.09 6.46 0.94
N THR A 27 1.46 5.45 0.14
CA THR A 27 0.67 4.20 0.06
C THR A 27 0.63 3.42 1.37
N SER A 28 1.64 3.57 2.21
CA SER A 28 1.73 2.86 3.50
C SER A 28 1.04 3.64 4.62
N GLN A 29 0.83 4.95 4.42
CA GLN A 29 0.16 5.83 5.35
C GLN A 29 -1.36 5.92 5.14
N ILE A 30 -1.95 5.11 4.25
CA ILE A 30 -3.40 5.09 4.04
C ILE A 30 -4.19 4.91 5.35
N PRO A 31 -3.83 3.98 6.27
CA PRO A 31 -4.53 3.88 7.55
C PRO A 31 -4.49 5.19 8.36
N LEU A 32 -3.32 5.84 8.40
CA LEU A 32 -3.14 7.12 9.08
C LEU A 32 -4.02 8.22 8.47
N LEU A 33 -4.03 8.33 7.13
CA LEU A 33 -4.84 9.32 6.42
C LEU A 33 -6.33 9.13 6.69
N ARG A 34 -6.80 7.87 6.76
CA ARG A 34 -8.19 7.55 7.12
C ARG A 34 -8.51 7.86 8.59
N HIS A 35 -7.57 7.66 9.50
CA HIS A 35 -7.76 8.04 10.89
C HIS A 35 -7.79 9.56 11.07
N MET A 36 -6.96 10.30 10.32
CA MET A 36 -6.99 11.77 10.29
C MET A 36 -8.33 12.28 9.74
N GLU A 37 -8.84 11.69 8.66
CA GLU A 37 -10.18 12.00 8.12
C GLU A 37 -11.27 11.77 9.18
N PHE A 38 -11.25 10.61 9.85
CA PHE A 38 -12.21 10.30 10.91
C PHE A 38 -12.13 11.29 12.07
N ALA A 39 -10.91 11.61 12.53
CA ALA A 39 -10.70 12.59 13.60
C ALA A 39 -11.21 13.97 13.20
N ALA A 40 -10.91 14.44 11.99
CA ALA A 40 -11.41 15.71 11.47
C ALA A 40 -12.94 15.73 11.43
N CYS A 41 -13.58 14.67 10.92
CA CYS A 41 -15.03 14.56 10.93
C CYS A 41 -15.60 14.56 12.34
N TYR A 42 -14.99 13.80 13.26
CA TYR A 42 -15.44 13.68 14.64
C TYR A 42 -15.39 15.02 15.38
N PHE A 43 -14.28 15.76 15.25
CA PHE A 43 -14.15 17.08 15.87
C PHE A 43 -15.13 18.10 15.26
N MET A 44 -15.27 18.14 13.94
CA MET A 44 -16.24 19.02 13.28
C MET A 44 -17.68 18.67 13.68
N ALA A 45 -18.05 17.39 13.68
CA ALA A 45 -19.40 16.96 14.04
C ALA A 45 -19.67 17.16 15.55
N GLY A 46 -18.66 16.99 16.41
CA GLY A 46 -18.78 17.19 17.85
C GLY A 46 -19.03 18.65 18.23
N SER A 47 -18.65 19.60 17.38
CA SER A 47 -18.97 21.02 17.54
C SER A 47 -20.42 21.37 17.20
N PHE A 48 -21.15 20.54 16.44
CA PHE A 48 -22.47 20.89 15.89
C PHE A 48 -23.58 19.85 16.09
N ARG A 49 -23.28 18.61 16.52
CA ARG A 49 -24.27 17.50 16.57
C ARG A 49 -24.15 16.65 17.84
N ALA A 50 -25.29 16.16 18.32
CA ALA A 50 -25.39 15.32 19.52
C ALA A 50 -24.71 13.94 19.40
N ASN A 51 -24.66 13.35 18.19
CA ASN A 51 -24.06 12.04 17.92
C ASN A 51 -22.99 12.13 16.80
N PRO A 52 -21.77 12.59 17.11
CA PRO A 52 -20.72 12.82 16.12
C PRO A 52 -20.20 11.52 15.49
N TYR A 53 -20.11 10.43 16.27
CA TYR A 53 -19.64 9.13 15.78
C TYR A 53 -20.54 8.52 14.70
N GLU A 54 -21.86 8.49 14.92
CA GLU A 54 -22.81 7.97 13.94
C GLU A 54 -22.92 8.87 12.71
N THR A 55 -22.83 10.18 12.89
CA THR A 55 -22.82 11.13 11.78
C THR A 55 -21.67 10.84 10.82
N CYS A 56 -20.47 10.65 11.34
CA CYS A 56 -19.29 10.41 10.54
C CYS A 56 -19.30 9.01 9.90
N THR A 57 -19.76 7.98 10.61
CA THR A 57 -19.70 6.60 10.09
C THR A 57 -20.83 6.26 9.12
N THR A 58 -21.99 6.90 9.24
CA THR A 58 -23.18 6.60 8.44
C THR A 58 -23.28 7.46 7.18
N SER A 59 -22.72 8.68 7.20
CA SER A 59 -22.76 9.60 6.06
C SER A 59 -22.15 9.00 4.79
N GLN A 60 -22.91 9.08 3.70
CA GLN A 60 -22.46 8.62 2.38
C GLN A 60 -21.28 9.45 1.87
N GLN A 61 -21.24 10.76 2.16
CA GLN A 61 -20.14 11.65 1.80
C GLN A 61 -18.83 11.22 2.45
N TYR A 62 -18.86 10.87 3.75
CA TYR A 62 -17.69 10.34 4.46
C TYR A 62 -17.22 9.02 3.84
N LYS A 63 -18.14 8.10 3.51
CA LYS A 63 -17.77 6.83 2.87
C LYS A 63 -17.05 7.08 1.53
N HIS A 64 -17.59 7.96 0.68
CA HIS A 64 -16.95 8.29 -0.59
C HIS A 64 -15.58 8.97 -0.41
N LEU A 65 -15.45 9.90 0.53
CA LEU A 65 -14.18 10.56 0.82
C LEU A 65 -13.11 9.57 1.32
N ALA A 66 -13.48 8.65 2.20
CA ALA A 66 -12.59 7.60 2.68
C ALA A 66 -12.08 6.69 1.55
N TYR A 67 -12.91 6.43 0.53
CA TYR A 67 -12.48 5.72 -0.67
C TYR A 67 -11.48 6.53 -1.49
N VAL A 68 -11.75 7.81 -1.73
CA VAL A 68 -10.85 8.71 -2.48
C VAL A 68 -9.48 8.78 -1.79
N ILE A 69 -9.46 9.00 -0.47
CA ILE A 69 -8.23 9.08 0.32
C ILE A 69 -7.42 7.76 0.25
N SER A 70 -8.10 6.62 0.22
CA SER A 70 -7.45 5.31 0.11
C SER A 70 -6.93 5.00 -1.29
N PHE A 71 -7.58 5.52 -2.33
CA PHE A 71 -7.28 5.21 -3.72
C PHE A 71 -6.19 6.11 -4.31
N LEU A 72 -6.17 7.39 -3.93
CA LEU A 72 -5.25 8.38 -4.48
C LEU A 72 -3.76 8.00 -4.38
N PRO A 73 -3.25 7.48 -3.24
CA PRO A 73 -1.83 7.10 -3.16
C PRO A 73 -1.43 6.02 -4.17
N TYR A 74 -2.29 5.01 -4.38
CA TYR A 74 -2.03 3.97 -5.36
C TYR A 74 -2.11 4.49 -6.80
N TYR A 75 -3.07 5.38 -7.08
CA TYR A 75 -3.19 6.04 -8.38
C TYR A 75 -1.94 6.84 -8.72
N TRP A 76 -1.46 7.70 -7.82
CA TRP A 76 -0.24 8.49 -8.06
C TRP A 76 0.97 7.60 -8.31
N ARG A 77 1.10 6.48 -7.59
CA ARG A 77 2.17 5.51 -7.85
C ARG A 77 2.08 4.86 -9.22
N ALA A 78 0.88 4.43 -9.62
CA ALA A 78 0.67 3.86 -10.94
C ALA A 78 1.04 4.87 -12.05
N MET A 79 0.64 6.14 -11.90
CA MET A 79 0.95 7.20 -12.86
C MET A 79 2.44 7.53 -12.91
N GLN A 80 3.14 7.56 -11.77
CA GLN A 80 4.59 7.73 -11.75
C GLN A 80 5.32 6.60 -12.48
N CYS A 81 4.92 5.35 -12.24
CA CYS A 81 5.50 4.19 -12.92
C CYS A 81 5.21 4.21 -14.42
N LEU A 82 3.98 4.56 -14.82
CA LEU A 82 3.62 4.68 -16.23
C LEU A 82 4.39 5.81 -16.93
N ARG A 83 4.57 6.95 -16.26
CA ARG A 83 5.36 8.06 -16.80
C ARG A 83 6.81 7.65 -17.05
N ARG A 84 7.44 6.94 -16.09
CA ARG A 84 8.79 6.40 -16.27
C ARG A 84 8.86 5.34 -17.37
N TYR A 85 7.83 4.50 -17.52
CA TYR A 85 7.76 3.57 -18.66
C TYR A 85 7.73 4.32 -20.01
N ILE A 86 6.98 5.42 -20.11
CA ILE A 86 6.93 6.22 -21.34
C ILE A 86 8.28 6.89 -21.64
N GLU A 87 9.02 7.31 -20.61
CA GLU A 87 10.33 7.98 -20.78
C GLU A 87 11.50 7.01 -20.99
N GLU A 88 11.55 5.91 -20.24
CA GLU A 88 12.68 4.97 -20.19
C GLU A 88 12.43 3.69 -21.01
N HIS A 89 11.20 3.45 -21.47
CA HIS A 89 10.74 2.21 -22.11
C HIS A 89 11.02 0.92 -21.31
N ASP A 90 11.27 1.04 -20.00
CA ASP A 90 11.54 -0.09 -19.11
C ASP A 90 10.26 -0.82 -18.69
N ILE A 91 10.10 -2.04 -19.18
CA ILE A 91 8.96 -2.92 -18.90
C ILE A 91 8.81 -3.19 -17.39
N ASN A 92 9.89 -3.14 -16.61
CA ASN A 92 9.78 -3.29 -15.16
C ASN A 92 8.96 -2.15 -14.54
N GLN A 93 9.04 -0.92 -15.05
CA GLN A 93 8.20 0.18 -14.57
C GLN A 93 6.73 -0.07 -14.88
N LEU A 94 6.42 -0.60 -16.07
CA LEU A 94 5.06 -0.97 -16.45
C LEU A 94 4.51 -2.09 -15.54
N ALA A 95 5.31 -3.12 -15.27
CA ALA A 95 4.94 -4.17 -14.33
C ALA A 95 4.72 -3.63 -12.91
N ASN A 96 5.54 -2.67 -12.47
CA ASN A 96 5.33 -2.01 -11.18
C ASN A 96 4.03 -1.19 -11.14
N ALA A 97 3.66 -0.54 -12.26
CA ALA A 97 2.36 0.13 -12.38
C ALA A 97 1.22 -0.89 -12.25
N GLY A 98 1.33 -2.04 -12.92
CA GLY A 98 0.37 -3.15 -12.85
C GLY A 98 0.16 -3.65 -11.42
N LYS A 99 1.23 -3.74 -10.62
CA LYS A 99 1.14 -4.07 -9.19
C LYS A 99 0.20 -3.11 -8.43
N TYR A 100 0.38 -1.80 -8.58
CA TYR A 100 -0.49 -0.82 -7.92
C TYR A 100 -1.93 -0.84 -8.46
N VAL A 101 -2.11 -1.03 -9.77
CA VAL A 101 -3.45 -1.18 -10.38
C VAL A 101 -4.17 -2.41 -9.84
N SER A 102 -3.49 -3.54 -9.64
CA SER A 102 -4.12 -4.74 -9.07
C SER A 102 -4.66 -4.51 -7.66
N ALA A 103 -3.95 -3.75 -6.82
CA ALA A 103 -4.42 -3.36 -5.50
C ALA A 103 -5.64 -2.42 -5.57
N MET A 104 -5.65 -1.49 -6.54
CA MET A 104 -6.78 -0.60 -6.80
C MET A 104 -8.04 -1.38 -7.22
N VAL A 105 -7.89 -2.38 -8.10
CA VAL A 105 -8.99 -3.27 -8.52
C VAL A 105 -9.53 -4.06 -7.32
N ALA A 106 -8.67 -4.66 -6.50
CA ALA A 106 -9.10 -5.37 -5.29
C ALA A 106 -9.91 -4.46 -4.33
N ALA A 107 -9.46 -3.21 -4.14
CA ALA A 107 -10.18 -2.23 -3.33
C ALA A 107 -11.54 -1.85 -3.94
N ALA A 108 -11.62 -1.64 -5.26
CA ALA A 108 -12.85 -1.29 -5.96
C ALA A 108 -13.89 -2.43 -5.92
N VAL A 109 -13.46 -3.67 -6.14
CA VAL A 109 -14.32 -4.86 -6.04
C VAL A 109 -14.86 -5.02 -4.62
N ARG A 110 -14.03 -4.78 -3.60
CA ARG A 110 -14.45 -4.78 -2.19
C ARG A 110 -15.46 -3.69 -1.87
N PHE A 111 -15.29 -2.49 -2.42
CA PHE A 111 -16.30 -1.45 -2.29
C PHE A 111 -17.64 -1.92 -2.84
N LYS A 112 -17.62 -2.50 -4.05
CA LYS A 112 -18.83 -2.98 -4.69
C LYS A 112 -19.49 -4.10 -3.89
N TYR A 113 -18.73 -5.02 -3.30
CA TYR A 113 -19.25 -6.02 -2.39
C TYR A 113 -19.93 -5.41 -1.15
N ASN A 114 -19.36 -4.36 -0.55
CA ASN A 114 -19.96 -3.69 0.62
C ASN A 114 -21.30 -2.99 0.29
N VAL A 115 -21.48 -2.55 -0.96
CA VAL A 115 -22.74 -1.94 -1.43
C VAL A 115 -23.75 -3.02 -1.85
N THR A 116 -23.28 -4.07 -2.54
CA THR A 116 -24.09 -5.18 -3.03
C THR A 116 -23.47 -6.51 -2.62
N PRO A 117 -23.79 -7.04 -1.43
CA PRO A 117 -23.16 -8.23 -0.88
C PRO A 117 -23.78 -9.49 -1.48
N THR A 118 -23.37 -9.85 -2.70
CA THR A 118 -23.78 -11.09 -3.37
C THR A 118 -22.66 -12.12 -3.35
N PRO A 119 -22.95 -13.44 -3.46
CA PRO A 119 -21.93 -14.47 -3.56
C PRO A 119 -20.94 -14.23 -4.72
N PHE A 120 -21.43 -13.70 -5.84
CA PHE A 120 -20.58 -13.30 -6.98
C PHE A 120 -19.54 -12.26 -6.57
N TRP A 121 -19.95 -11.16 -5.92
CA TRP A 121 -19.04 -10.12 -5.48
C TRP A 121 -18.08 -10.61 -4.40
N MET A 122 -18.52 -11.52 -3.53
CA MET A 122 -17.64 -12.18 -2.55
C MET A 122 -16.52 -12.96 -3.23
N SER A 123 -16.84 -13.80 -4.23
CA SER A 123 -15.84 -14.54 -5.01
C SER A 123 -14.87 -13.60 -5.74
N MET A 124 -15.38 -12.51 -6.32
CA MET A 124 -14.55 -11.50 -6.97
C MET A 124 -13.58 -10.82 -5.98
N VAL A 125 -14.01 -10.52 -4.74
CA VAL A 125 -13.12 -9.98 -3.69
C VAL A 125 -12.01 -10.96 -3.37
N LEU A 126 -12.32 -12.25 -3.22
CA LEU A 126 -11.34 -13.29 -2.92
C LEU A 126 -10.29 -13.41 -4.04
N ILE A 127 -10.74 -13.50 -5.30
CA ILE A 127 -9.85 -13.64 -6.46
C ILE A 127 -8.97 -12.40 -6.61
N SER A 128 -9.56 -11.21 -6.62
CA SER A 128 -8.83 -9.95 -6.82
C SER A 128 -7.85 -9.66 -5.68
N SER A 129 -8.25 -9.87 -4.42
CA SER A 129 -7.38 -9.63 -3.26
C SER A 129 -6.25 -10.65 -3.18
N SER A 130 -6.52 -11.92 -3.49
CA SER A 130 -5.49 -12.96 -3.53
C SER A 130 -4.50 -12.70 -4.66
N GLY A 131 -4.98 -12.40 -5.86
CA GLY A 131 -4.13 -12.06 -7.01
C GLY A 131 -3.25 -10.84 -6.75
N ALA A 132 -3.82 -9.77 -6.19
CA ALA A 132 -3.05 -8.58 -5.81
C ALA A 132 -2.02 -8.88 -4.71
N THR A 133 -2.33 -9.78 -3.77
CA THR A 133 -1.39 -10.19 -2.71
C THR A 133 -0.24 -11.01 -3.29
N VAL A 134 -0.53 -12.01 -4.14
CA VAL A 134 0.48 -12.84 -4.81
C VAL A 134 1.39 -12.00 -5.69
N TYR A 135 0.83 -11.08 -6.49
CA TYR A 135 1.65 -10.20 -7.32
C TYR A 135 2.57 -9.32 -6.48
N GLN A 136 2.05 -8.75 -5.40
CA GLN A 136 2.88 -7.96 -4.49
C GLN A 136 3.98 -8.78 -3.82
N LEU A 137 3.68 -10.00 -3.36
CA LEU A 137 4.68 -10.89 -2.79
C LEU A 137 5.74 -11.30 -3.83
N TYR A 138 5.33 -11.61 -5.05
CA TYR A 138 6.25 -11.89 -6.16
C TYR A 138 7.19 -10.70 -6.39
N TRP A 139 6.64 -9.48 -6.43
CA TRP A 139 7.45 -8.28 -6.60
C TRP A 139 8.49 -8.15 -5.48
N ASP A 140 8.03 -8.26 -4.22
CA ASP A 140 8.90 -8.12 -3.07
C ASP A 140 10.02 -9.19 -3.13
N PHE A 141 9.69 -10.48 -3.17
CA PHE A 141 10.71 -11.54 -3.15
C PHE A 141 11.62 -11.57 -4.38
N VAL A 142 11.06 -11.40 -5.58
CA VAL A 142 11.80 -11.66 -6.82
C VAL A 142 12.46 -10.40 -7.34
N LYS A 143 11.74 -9.28 -7.41
CA LYS A 143 12.25 -8.04 -7.99
C LYS A 143 13.04 -7.20 -6.98
N ASP A 144 12.57 -7.14 -5.74
CA ASP A 144 13.23 -6.34 -4.71
C ASP A 144 14.38 -7.12 -4.04
N TRP A 145 14.16 -8.38 -3.60
CA TRP A 145 15.19 -9.17 -2.90
C TRP A 145 16.06 -10.08 -3.80
N GLY A 146 15.62 -10.39 -5.02
CA GLY A 146 16.39 -11.22 -5.97
C GLY A 146 16.37 -12.72 -5.68
N PHE A 147 15.33 -13.24 -5.03
CA PHE A 147 15.24 -14.63 -4.53
C PHE A 147 15.48 -15.72 -5.59
N PHE A 148 15.11 -15.45 -6.85
CA PHE A 148 15.28 -16.37 -7.98
C PHE A 148 16.30 -15.86 -9.00
N THR A 149 17.44 -15.33 -8.55
CA THR A 149 18.53 -14.96 -9.45
C THR A 149 19.50 -16.14 -9.53
N PRO A 150 19.38 -17.05 -10.53
CA PRO A 150 20.12 -18.32 -10.56
C PRO A 150 21.64 -18.20 -10.72
N LYS A 151 22.17 -16.98 -10.88
CA LYS A 151 23.60 -16.69 -11.03
C LYS A 151 24.19 -15.87 -9.88
N SER A 152 23.44 -15.63 -8.80
CA SER A 152 23.97 -14.83 -7.68
C SER A 152 24.98 -15.61 -6.85
N ARG A 153 26.05 -14.94 -6.43
CA ARG A 153 27.06 -15.42 -5.48
C ARG A 153 26.45 -15.70 -4.09
N ASN A 154 25.31 -15.09 -3.79
CA ASN A 154 24.53 -15.33 -2.59
C ASN A 154 23.32 -16.24 -2.88
N LEU A 155 23.12 -17.29 -2.09
CA LEU A 155 21.93 -18.15 -2.18
C LEU A 155 20.69 -17.30 -1.92
N TRP A 156 19.77 -17.23 -2.90
CA TRP A 156 18.46 -16.55 -2.79
C TRP A 156 18.46 -15.04 -2.46
N LEU A 157 19.58 -14.35 -2.66
CA LEU A 157 19.69 -12.89 -2.51
C LEU A 157 20.40 -12.32 -3.72
N ARG A 158 20.05 -11.08 -4.10
CA ARG A 158 20.85 -10.29 -5.07
C ARG A 158 22.32 -10.15 -4.60
N ASP A 159 23.22 -9.92 -5.55
CA ASP A 159 24.65 -9.77 -5.24
C ASP A 159 25.00 -8.42 -4.63
N ASP A 160 24.24 -7.37 -4.99
CA ASP A 160 24.38 -6.02 -4.47
C ASP A 160 23.75 -5.88 -3.07
N LEU A 161 24.44 -6.42 -2.07
CA LEU A 161 24.10 -6.31 -0.66
C LEU A 161 24.89 -5.17 -0.02
N ILE A 162 24.15 -4.26 0.59
CA ILE A 162 24.68 -3.06 1.25
C ILE A 162 25.14 -3.40 2.67
N LEU A 163 24.36 -4.21 3.39
CA LEU A 163 24.75 -4.71 4.69
C LEU A 163 25.58 -5.99 4.54
N LYS A 164 26.70 -6.05 5.25
CA LYS A 164 27.52 -7.28 5.34
C LYS A 164 26.77 -8.46 5.97
N ASN A 165 25.80 -8.19 6.85
CA ASN A 165 25.06 -9.23 7.56
C ASN A 165 23.85 -9.73 6.74
N LYS A 166 23.97 -10.94 6.21
CA LYS A 166 22.91 -11.60 5.41
C LYS A 166 21.67 -11.94 6.24
N PHE A 167 21.82 -12.19 7.55
CA PHE A 167 20.70 -12.54 8.43
C PHE A 167 19.63 -11.45 8.46
N THR A 168 20.04 -10.17 8.43
CA THR A 168 19.12 -9.04 8.43
C THR A 168 18.20 -9.01 7.20
N TYR A 169 18.70 -9.47 6.03
CA TYR A 169 17.91 -9.58 4.81
C TYR A 169 16.84 -10.68 4.93
N TYR A 170 17.21 -11.85 5.44
CA TYR A 170 16.25 -12.95 5.67
C TYR A 170 15.18 -12.58 6.71
N LEU A 171 15.58 -11.94 7.81
CA LEU A 171 14.65 -11.44 8.81
C LEU A 171 13.69 -10.40 8.22
N SER A 172 14.21 -9.46 7.42
CA SER A 172 13.39 -8.45 6.74
C SER A 172 12.41 -9.07 5.74
N MET A 173 12.82 -10.10 5.01
CA MET A 173 11.94 -10.85 4.10
C MET A 173 10.82 -11.59 4.85
N MET A 174 11.13 -12.28 5.95
CA MET A 174 10.13 -12.97 6.76
C MET A 174 9.15 -11.99 7.40
N LEU A 175 9.65 -10.87 7.95
CA LEU A 175 8.82 -9.78 8.46
C LEU A 175 7.91 -9.24 7.35
N ASN A 176 8.44 -9.05 6.13
CA ASN A 176 7.69 -8.57 4.99
C ASN A 176 6.51 -9.49 4.64
N LEU A 177 6.75 -10.80 4.60
CA LEU A 177 5.72 -11.80 4.35
C LEU A 177 4.61 -11.77 5.39
N VAL A 178 4.97 -11.81 6.68
CA VAL A 178 4.01 -11.83 7.79
C VAL A 178 3.12 -10.58 7.76
N LEU A 179 3.72 -9.40 7.57
CA LEU A 179 2.97 -8.15 7.50
C LEU A 179 2.07 -8.06 6.27
N ARG A 180 2.50 -8.60 5.12
CA ARG A 180 1.67 -8.67 3.92
C ARG A 180 0.44 -9.55 4.12
N LEU A 181 0.62 -10.71 4.75
CA LEU A 181 -0.48 -11.61 5.08
C LEU A 181 -1.43 -10.97 6.10
N ALA A 182 -0.89 -10.29 7.10
CA ALA A 182 -1.69 -9.57 8.08
C ALA A 182 -2.48 -8.41 7.44
N TRP A 183 -1.89 -7.69 6.48
CA TRP A 183 -2.60 -6.68 5.68
C TRP A 183 -3.70 -7.31 4.82
N ALA A 184 -3.41 -8.43 4.13
CA ALA A 184 -4.42 -9.12 3.34
C ALA A 184 -5.60 -9.59 4.22
N GLN A 185 -5.31 -10.12 5.41
CA GLN A 185 -6.32 -10.50 6.39
C GLN A 185 -7.12 -9.28 6.90
N SER A 186 -6.46 -8.14 7.16
CA SER A 186 -7.14 -6.91 7.62
C SER A 186 -8.06 -6.32 6.56
N VAL A 187 -7.67 -6.43 5.28
CA VAL A 187 -8.52 -6.07 4.13
C VAL A 187 -9.70 -7.04 4.01
N MET A 188 -9.45 -8.34 4.19
CA MET A 188 -10.50 -9.36 4.04
C MET A 188 -11.56 -9.30 5.15
N LYS A 189 -11.22 -9.03 6.43
CA LYS A 189 -12.11 -8.87 7.60
C LYS A 189 -13.58 -9.28 7.40
N ILE A 190 -13.80 -10.55 7.06
CA ILE A 190 -15.10 -11.18 7.12
C ILE A 190 -15.34 -11.44 8.61
N ARG A 191 -15.99 -10.47 9.27
CA ARG A 191 -16.55 -10.55 10.64
C ARG A 191 -15.68 -11.30 11.67
N ILE A 192 -14.60 -10.68 12.13
CA ILE A 192 -13.98 -11.02 13.42
C ILE A 192 -14.40 -9.93 14.42
N ASN A 193 -14.76 -10.33 15.64
CA ASN A 193 -15.38 -9.50 16.68
C ASN A 193 -14.84 -8.05 16.77
N LYS A 194 -15.76 -7.09 16.87
CA LYS A 194 -15.51 -5.63 16.77
C LYS A 194 -14.65 -5.03 17.90
N ASN A 195 -14.48 -5.71 19.03
CA ASN A 195 -13.88 -5.09 20.23
C ASN A 195 -12.35 -5.18 20.31
N GLU A 196 -11.70 -6.24 19.82
CA GLU A 196 -10.23 -6.37 19.85
C GLU A 196 -9.53 -5.83 18.59
N THR A 197 -10.29 -5.39 17.59
CA THR A 197 -9.78 -5.12 16.25
C THR A 197 -9.02 -3.80 16.12
N ARG A 198 -9.24 -2.81 17.00
CA ARG A 198 -8.64 -1.46 16.85
C ARG A 198 -7.16 -1.39 17.23
N LEU A 199 -6.77 -2.01 18.35
CA LEU A 199 -5.36 -2.09 18.77
C LEU A 199 -4.54 -2.91 17.77
N LEU A 200 -5.10 -4.03 17.29
CA LEU A 200 -4.47 -4.84 16.25
C LEU A 200 -4.29 -4.05 14.95
N ASP A 201 -5.30 -3.29 14.51
CA ASP A 201 -5.20 -2.45 13.31
C ASP A 201 -4.12 -1.37 13.45
N PHE A 202 -4.03 -0.72 14.62
CA PHE A 202 -2.99 0.27 14.90
C PHE A 202 -1.58 -0.35 14.90
N SER A 203 -1.42 -1.50 15.55
CA SER A 203 -0.14 -2.23 15.58
C SER A 203 0.28 -2.68 14.19
N LEU A 204 -0.65 -3.23 13.39
CA LEU A 204 -0.38 -3.63 12.00
C LEU A 204 -0.02 -2.43 11.12
N ALA A 205 -0.71 -1.30 11.25
CA ALA A 205 -0.38 -0.07 10.53
C ALA A 205 1.01 0.46 10.91
N SER A 206 1.36 0.43 12.20
CA SER A 206 2.67 0.87 12.69
C SER A 206 3.80 -0.03 12.17
N LEU A 207 3.58 -1.35 12.17
CA LEU A 207 4.54 -2.31 11.63
C LEU A 207 4.72 -2.17 10.11
N GLU A 208 3.67 -1.85 9.36
CA GLU A 208 3.77 -1.58 7.91
C GLU A 208 4.64 -0.35 7.62
N ILE A 209 4.57 0.70 8.46
CA ILE A 209 5.45 1.87 8.35
C ILE A 209 6.91 1.48 8.62
N ILE A 210 7.17 0.70 9.68
CA ILE A 210 8.53 0.25 10.03
C ILE A 210 9.11 -0.64 8.91
N ARG A 211 8.32 -1.54 8.34
CA ARG A 211 8.71 -2.41 7.21
C ARG A 211 9.18 -1.60 6.01
N ARG A 212 8.43 -0.55 5.65
CA ARG A 212 8.78 0.35 4.54
C ARG A 212 9.98 1.23 4.87
N GLY A 213 10.09 1.68 6.12
CA GLY A 213 11.27 2.39 6.63
C GLY A 213 12.56 1.57 6.46
N HIS A 214 12.52 0.27 6.80
CA HIS A 214 13.65 -0.63 6.56
C HIS A 214 14.00 -0.77 5.08
N TRP A 215 13.02 -1.00 4.22
CA TRP A 215 13.27 -1.15 2.78
C TRP A 215 13.86 0.11 2.15
N ASN A 216 13.32 1.26 2.54
CA ASN A 216 13.81 2.57 2.15
C ASN A 216 15.25 2.85 2.58
N PHE A 217 15.59 2.44 3.80
CA PHE A 217 16.93 2.59 4.34
C PHE A 217 17.93 1.82 3.48
N TYR A 218 17.61 0.58 3.10
CA TYR A 218 18.42 -0.18 2.15
C TYR A 218 18.53 0.55 0.81
N ARG A 219 17.44 1.04 0.25
CA ARG A 219 17.46 1.70 -1.06
C ARG A 219 18.22 3.03 -1.09
N TYR A 220 18.21 3.77 0.02
CA TYR A 220 18.98 5.02 0.16
C TYR A 220 20.48 4.74 0.20
N LEU A 221 20.90 3.74 0.97
CA LEU A 221 22.31 3.35 1.05
C LEU A 221 22.87 2.77 -0.25
N GLU A 222 22.02 2.38 -1.21
CA GLU A 222 22.44 1.94 -2.55
C GLU A 222 22.80 3.12 -3.47
N LEU A 223 22.28 4.31 -3.15
CA LEU A 223 22.42 5.52 -3.97
C LEU A 223 23.52 6.48 -3.48
N VAL A 224 24.11 6.20 -2.31
CA VAL A 224 25.21 6.97 -1.69
C VAL A 224 26.50 6.18 -1.83
#